data_AF-A0A7C1YGD1-F1
#
_entry.id   AF-A0A7C1YGD1-F1
#
_cell.length_a   1.000
_cell.length_b   1.000
_cell.length_c   1.000
_cell.angle_alpha   90.00
_cell.angle_beta   90.00
_cell.angle_gamma   90.00
#
_symmetry.space_group_name_H-M   'P 1'
#
loop_
_entity.id
_entity.type
_entity.pdbx_description
1 polymer ?
#
loop_
_entity_poly.entity_id
_entity_poly.type
_entity_poly.pdbx_seq_one_letter_code
_entity_poly.pdbx_strand_id
1 'polypeptide(L)'
;MFETLDKMMLAGLGAISMTRERADKIFDEYVGRGKVEKENRTGFTKALMDAAEKNRSELERLVATQVRETLETLNLPTRDDLQRLEQKLDELLGRES
;
A
#
# COMPACT_ATOMS: atom_id res chain seq x y z
N MET A 1 11.86 -13.64 9.57
CA MET A 1 11.12 -12.77 10.50
C MET A 1 10.40 -11.63 9.79
N PHE A 2 11.06 -10.89 8.88
CA PHE A 2 10.39 -9.83 8.07
C PHE A 2 9.23 -10.35 7.19
N GLU A 3 9.37 -11.52 6.56
CA GLU A 3 8.35 -12.07 5.65
C GLU A 3 7.01 -12.40 6.32
N THR A 4 7.03 -12.79 7.61
CA THR A 4 5.84 -13.01 8.44
C THR A 4 5.15 -11.70 8.82
N LEU A 5 5.92 -10.62 8.99
CA LEU A 5 5.39 -9.29 9.28
C LEU A 5 4.71 -8.70 8.05
N ASP A 6 5.30 -8.85 6.87
CA ASP A 6 4.68 -8.45 5.59
C ASP A 6 3.40 -9.22 5.33
N LYS A 7 3.39 -10.55 5.54
CA LYS A 7 2.17 -11.38 5.40
C LYS A 7 1.10 -11.02 6.42
N MET A 8 1.46 -10.71 7.67
CA MET A 8 0.51 -10.22 8.68
C MET A 8 -0.01 -8.81 8.36
N MET A 9 0.83 -7.93 7.84
CA MET A 9 0.44 -6.59 7.41
C MET A 9 -0.50 -6.66 6.21
N LEU A 10 -0.19 -7.49 5.20
CA LEU A 10 -1.07 -7.77 4.06
C LEU A 10 -2.39 -8.44 4.47
N ALA A 11 -2.37 -9.35 5.46
CA ALA A 11 -3.58 -9.93 6.01
C ALA A 11 -4.42 -8.89 6.79
N GLY A 12 -3.77 -7.98 7.53
CA GLY A 12 -4.41 -6.87 8.24
C GLY A 12 -4.98 -5.80 7.31
N LEU A 13 -4.36 -5.58 6.15
CA LEU A 13 -4.82 -4.66 5.11
C LEU A 13 -5.87 -5.31 4.18
N GLY A 14 -5.82 -6.63 4.01
CA GLY A 14 -6.65 -7.38 3.04
C GLY A 14 -8.02 -7.84 3.54
N ALA A 15 -8.25 -7.97 4.85
CA ALA A 15 -9.55 -8.39 5.40
C ALA A 15 -10.66 -7.30 5.28
N ILE A 16 -10.27 -6.05 5.05
CA ILE A 16 -11.16 -4.88 4.89
C ILE A 16 -11.19 -4.43 3.42
N SER A 17 -11.23 -5.36 2.47
CA SER A 17 -11.49 -5.00 1.07
C SER A 17 -12.98 -4.66 0.87
N MET A 18 -13.24 -3.60 0.11
CA MET A 18 -14.57 -3.31 -0.40
C MET A 18 -14.87 -4.31 -1.53
N THR A 19 -15.95 -5.06 -1.40
CA THR A 19 -16.42 -5.97 -2.44
C THR A 19 -17.75 -5.48 -2.99
N ARG A 20 -18.10 -5.90 -4.20
CA ARG A 20 -19.40 -5.58 -4.79
C ARG A 20 -20.55 -5.99 -3.86
N GLU A 21 -20.48 -7.18 -3.26
CA GLU A 21 -21.50 -7.65 -2.32
C GLU A 21 -21.61 -6.77 -1.07
N ARG A 22 -20.49 -6.31 -0.51
CA ARG A 22 -20.49 -5.38 0.62
C ARG A 22 -21.06 -4.01 0.23
N ALA A 23 -20.69 -3.50 -0.94
CA ALA A 23 -21.21 -2.25 -1.47
C ALA A 23 -22.73 -2.32 -1.73
N ASP A 24 -23.22 -3.45 -2.25
CA ASP A 24 -24.65 -3.68 -2.44
C ASP A 24 -25.42 -3.75 -1.10
N LYS A 25 -24.83 -4.35 -0.05
CA LYS A 25 -25.43 -4.35 1.30
C LYS A 25 -25.50 -2.94 1.90
N ILE A 26 -24.46 -2.13 1.71
CA ILE A 26 -24.45 -0.73 2.14
C ILE A 26 -25.53 0.05 1.38
N PHE A 27 -25.67 -0.18 0.08
CA PHE A 27 -26.76 0.42 -0.71
C PHE A 27 -28.14 0.04 -0.15
N ASP A 28 -28.37 -1.24 0.14
CA ASP A 28 -29.64 -1.74 0.68
C ASP A 28 -30.01 -1.07 2.02
N GLU A 29 -29.03 -0.89 2.90
CA GLU A 29 -29.19 -0.17 4.16
C GLU A 29 -29.56 1.31 3.94
N TYR A 30 -28.96 1.95 2.95
CA TYR A 30 -29.19 3.37 2.65
C TYR A 30 -30.53 3.61 1.95
N VAL A 31 -30.96 2.70 1.08
CA VAL A 31 -32.32 2.70 0.51
C VAL A 31 -33.36 2.45 1.60
N GLY A 32 -33.12 1.48 2.49
CA GLY A 32 -34.01 1.20 3.62
C GLY A 32 -34.18 2.39 4.58
N ARG A 33 -33.18 3.26 4.65
CA ARG A 33 -33.22 4.52 5.41
C ARG A 33 -33.80 5.70 4.62
N GLY A 34 -34.22 5.51 3.37
CA GLY A 34 -34.71 6.57 2.49
C GLY A 34 -33.64 7.58 2.08
N LYS A 35 -32.36 7.25 2.23
CA LYS A 35 -31.23 8.15 1.90
C LYS A 35 -30.79 8.07 0.45
N VAL A 36 -31.20 7.01 -0.26
CA VAL A 36 -30.82 6.75 -1.65
C VAL A 36 -32.02 6.16 -2.39
N GLU A 37 -32.21 6.55 -3.65
CA GLU A 37 -33.24 6.00 -4.52
C GLU A 37 -32.87 4.62 -5.04
N LYS A 38 -33.86 3.73 -5.14
CA LYS A 38 -33.68 2.32 -5.50
C LYS A 38 -33.11 2.11 -6.91
N GLU A 39 -33.35 3.06 -7.81
CA GLU A 39 -32.92 3.04 -9.21
C GLU A 39 -31.41 3.26 -9.37
N ASN A 40 -30.76 3.84 -8.35
CA ASN A 40 -29.36 4.25 -8.42
C ASN A 40 -28.34 3.19 -7.97
N ARG A 41 -28.75 1.92 -7.85
CA ARG A 41 -27.89 0.84 -7.32
C ARG A 41 -26.55 0.75 -8.03
N THR A 42 -26.57 0.56 -9.35
CA THR A 42 -25.35 0.33 -10.13
C THR A 42 -24.38 1.51 -10.03
N GLY A 43 -24.90 2.74 -10.05
CA GLY A 43 -24.10 3.95 -9.91
C GLY A 43 -23.49 4.09 -8.52
N PHE A 44 -24.27 3.85 -7.46
CA PHE A 44 -23.80 3.90 -6.08
C PHE A 44 -22.73 2.84 -5.80
N THR A 45 -23.01 1.58 -6.16
CA THR A 45 -22.08 0.47 -5.96
C THR A 45 -20.77 0.72 -6.70
N LYS A 46 -20.84 1.22 -7.95
CA LYS A 46 -19.64 1.60 -8.70
C LYS A 46 -18.87 2.73 -8.02
N ALA A 47 -19.54 3.82 -7.65
CA ALA A 47 -18.90 4.96 -7.00
C ALA A 47 -18.21 4.57 -5.68
N LEU A 48 -18.84 3.70 -4.89
CA LEU A 48 -18.28 3.22 -3.63
C LEU A 48 -17.05 2.33 -3.85
N MET A 49 -17.08 1.46 -4.87
CA MET A 49 -15.94 0.64 -5.26
C MET A 49 -14.79 1.50 -5.79
N ASP A 50 -15.07 2.47 -6.66
CA ASP A 50 -14.07 3.38 -7.24
C ASP A 50 -13.42 4.24 -6.13
N ALA A 51 -14.21 4.75 -5.18
CA ALA A 51 -13.72 5.48 -4.03
C ALA A 51 -12.84 4.61 -3.12
N ALA A 52 -13.23 3.35 -2.89
CA ALA A 52 -12.43 2.42 -2.09
C ALA A 52 -11.07 2.14 -2.74
N GLU A 53 -11.04 1.92 -4.06
CA GLU A 53 -9.79 1.66 -4.79
C GLU A 53 -8.87 2.90 -4.78
N LYS A 54 -9.43 4.09 -4.99
CA LYS A 54 -8.67 5.34 -4.89
C LYS A 54 -8.07 5.53 -3.50
N ASN A 55 -8.89 5.39 -2.45
CA ASN A 55 -8.44 5.54 -1.07
C ASN A 55 -7.34 4.54 -0.74
N ARG A 56 -7.46 3.30 -1.22
CA ARG A 56 -6.43 2.27 -1.04
C ARG A 56 -5.11 2.68 -1.66
N SER A 57 -5.12 3.13 -2.92
CA SER A 57 -3.90 3.57 -3.62
C SER A 57 -3.23 4.76 -2.93
N GLU A 58 -4.01 5.73 -2.44
CA GLU A 58 -3.48 6.86 -1.68
C GLU A 58 -2.83 6.41 -0.36
N LEU A 59 -3.46 5.45 0.34
CA LEU A 59 -2.94 4.87 1.58
C LEU A 59 -1.63 4.11 1.34
N GLU A 60 -1.57 3.27 0.30
CA GLU A 60 -0.36 2.56 -0.11
C GLU A 60 0.78 3.54 -0.40
N ARG A 61 0.49 4.65 -1.10
CA ARG A 61 1.47 5.69 -1.38
C ARG A 61 1.97 6.36 -0.10
N LEU A 62 1.07 6.75 0.81
CA LEU A 62 1.43 7.39 2.07
C LEU A 62 2.32 6.49 2.94
N VAL A 63 1.97 5.21 3.05
CA VAL A 63 2.76 4.23 3.80
C VAL A 63 4.15 4.08 3.17
N ALA A 64 4.23 3.93 1.84
CA ALA A 64 5.50 3.80 1.14
C ALA A 64 6.40 5.03 1.33
N THR A 65 5.82 6.23 1.28
CA THR A 65 6.53 7.49 1.57
C THR A 65 7.03 7.52 3.00
N GLN A 66 6.18 7.24 3.99
CA GLN A 66 6.56 7.29 5.40
C GLN A 66 7.67 6.27 5.73
N VAL A 67 7.60 5.07 5.15
CA VAL A 67 8.65 4.05 5.31
C VAL A 67 9.96 4.55 4.70
N ARG A 68 9.93 5.12 3.50
CA ARG A 68 11.14 5.68 2.86
C ARG A 68 11.76 6.79 3.70
N GLU A 69 10.97 7.76 4.14
CA GLU A 69 11.44 8.85 5.00
C GLU A 69 12.07 8.32 6.28
N THR A 70 11.44 7.33 6.92
CA THR A 70 11.99 6.70 8.12
C THR A 70 13.33 6.03 7.84
N LEU A 71 13.46 5.30 6.74
CA LEU A 71 14.73 4.66 6.35
C LEU A 71 15.83 5.69 6.07
N GLU A 72 15.48 6.81 5.43
CA GLU A 72 16.40 7.94 5.20
C GLU A 72 16.90 8.55 6.52
N THR A 73 16.04 8.66 7.54
CA THR A 73 16.46 9.15 8.86
C THR A 73 17.37 8.21 9.63
N LEU A 74 17.39 6.91 9.29
CA LEU A 74 18.16 5.90 10.02
C LEU A 74 19.64 5.81 9.62
N ASN A 75 20.18 6.73 8.81
CA ASN A 75 21.57 6.71 8.32
C ASN A 75 21.99 5.32 7.78
N LEU A 76 21.06 4.58 7.18
CA LEU A 76 21.33 3.26 6.65
C LEU A 76 22.03 3.39 5.30
N PRO A 77 23.16 2.68 5.08
CA PRO A 77 23.81 2.68 3.77
C PRO A 77 22.90 2.02 2.74
N THR A 78 22.80 2.63 1.57
CA THR A 78 22.04 2.09 0.44
C THR A 78 22.81 0.96 -0.24
N ARG A 79 22.12 0.20 -1.11
CA ARG A 79 22.80 -0.78 -1.96
C ARG A 79 23.87 -0.14 -2.84
N ASP A 80 23.60 1.05 -3.35
CA ASP A 80 24.53 1.80 -4.20
C ASP A 80 25.75 2.26 -3.41
N ASP A 81 25.57 2.62 -2.13
CA ASP A 81 26.70 2.93 -1.23
C ASP A 81 27.60 1.71 -1.03
N LEU A 82 27.02 0.53 -0.82
CA LEU A 82 27.77 -0.72 -0.67
C LEU A 82 28.52 -1.07 -1.96
N GLN A 83 27.85 -0.98 -3.11
CA GLN A 83 28.47 -1.30 -4.39
C GLN A 83 29.63 -0.36 -4.74
N ARG A 84 29.49 0.93 -4.41
CA ARG A 84 30.56 1.92 -4.56
C ARG A 84 31.73 1.67 -3.61
N LEU A 85 31.47 1.16 -2.41
CA LEU A 85 32.51 0.74 -1.47
C LEU A 85 33.24 -0.53 -1.95
N GLU A 86 32.50 -1.52 -2.45
CA GLU A 86 33.06 -2.74 -3.04
C GLU A 86 34.01 -2.41 -4.21
N GLN A 87 33.58 -1.58 -5.16
CA GLN A 87 34.44 -1.16 -6.29
C GLN A 87 35.73 -0.47 -5.84
N LYS A 88 35.65 0.43 -4.86
CA LYS A 88 36.84 1.09 -4.31
C LYS A 88 37.77 0.10 -3.62
N LEU A 89 37.22 -0.90 -2.93
CA LEU A 89 38.01 -1.92 -2.27
C LEU A 89 38.74 -2.79 -3.29
N ASP A 90 38.06 -3.20 -4.36
CA ASP A 90 38.65 -3.97 -5.45
C ASP A 90 39.77 -3.19 -6.16
N GLU A 91 39.57 -1.89 -6.42
CA GLU A 91 40.60 -1.02 -7.01
C GLU A 91 41.85 -0.87 -6.13
N LEU A 92 41.66 -0.77 -4.80
CA LEU A 92 42.77 -0.65 -3.86
C LEU A 92 43.53 -1.98 -3.73
N LEU A 93 42.81 -3.09 -3.58
CA LEU A 93 43.40 -4.42 -3.48
C LEU A 93 44.10 -4.85 -4.78
N GLY A 94 43.54 -4.47 -5.94
CA GLY A 94 44.16 -4.71 -7.25
C GLY A 94 45.40 -3.85 -7.55
N ARG A 95 45.63 -2.77 -6.78
CA ARG A 95 46.83 -1.91 -6.89
C ARG A 95 48.00 -2.36 -6.00
N GLU A 96 47.77 -3.24 -5.04
CA GLU A 96 48.81 -3.80 -4.14
C GLU A 96 49.42 -5.13 -4.63
N SER A 97 49.05 -5.59 -5.84
CA SER A 97 49.62 -6.78 -6.51
C SER A 97 50.53 -6.38 -7.68
#